data_AF-A0A165N9Q2-F1
#
_entry.id   AF-A0A165N9Q2-F1
#
_cell.length_a   1.000
_cell.length_b   1.000
_cell.length_c   1.000
_cell.angle_alpha   90.00
_cell.angle_beta   90.00
_cell.angle_gamma   90.00
#
_symmetry.space_group_name_H-M   'P 1'
#
loop_
_entity.id
_entity.type
_entity.pdbx_description
1 polymer ?
#
loop_
_entity_poly.entity_id
_entity_poly.type
_entity_poly.pdbx_seq_one_letter_code
_entity_poly.pdbx_strand_id
1 'polypeptide(L)'
;MWTGKWWHAVQTGLPVGSTIAPVIISTDKTQLTQFSRSCQAYPIYLTIGNLLCRPSEHGTMLLGYLSADKILSSKLTKTEKKMKTQHLFHASMHLILYPLRQAGIDSVEVICGDGSVRHVYPILVCYVTDYPEQVLVTCSKSGTCPKCQCRRDGLQDLNKYPPCTADWIMSVITEGETMTHSTTQHAKFCMSQDFSGSIHHPFWEGFPFTDIHISITPDVLHQLYQGIFKHIVKWCTP
;
A
#
# COMPACT_ATOMS: atom_id res chain seq x y z
N MET A 1 10.17 9.45 -6.60
CA MET A 1 9.17 9.28 -7.68
C MET A 1 8.78 10.59 -8.39
N TRP A 2 8.82 11.74 -7.70
CA TRP A 2 8.36 13.05 -8.25
C TRP A 2 9.18 13.63 -9.41
N THR A 3 10.38 13.13 -9.68
CA THR A 3 11.31 13.68 -10.67
C THR A 3 11.25 13.00 -12.04
N GLY A 4 10.35 12.02 -12.25
CA GLY A 4 10.32 11.21 -13.48
C GLY A 4 11.56 10.32 -13.71
N LYS A 5 12.61 10.43 -12.89
CA LYS A 5 13.84 9.65 -13.01
C LYS A 5 13.60 8.15 -12.91
N TRP A 6 12.75 7.73 -11.96
CA TRP A 6 12.37 6.33 -11.82
C TRP A 6 11.68 5.82 -13.07
N TRP A 7 10.77 6.61 -13.65
CA TRP A 7 10.10 6.24 -14.90
C TRP A 7 11.10 6.01 -16.01
N HIS A 8 12.01 6.95 -16.21
CA HIS A 8 13.00 6.86 -17.27
C HIS A 8 13.91 5.63 -17.07
N ALA A 9 14.30 5.35 -15.82
CA ALA A 9 15.10 4.18 -15.49
C ALA A 9 14.38 2.86 -15.82
N VAL A 10 13.12 2.72 -15.42
CA VAL A 10 12.33 1.51 -15.75
C VAL A 10 12.09 1.42 -17.25
N GLN A 11 11.75 2.53 -17.91
CA GLN A 11 11.44 2.56 -19.34
C GLN A 11 12.65 2.16 -20.20
N THR A 12 13.86 2.51 -19.76
CA THR A 12 15.12 2.13 -20.42
C THR A 12 15.40 0.63 -20.29
N GLY A 13 14.87 -0.02 -19.24
CA GLY A 13 15.02 -1.46 -19.02
C GLY A 13 14.02 -2.34 -19.77
N LEU A 14 13.02 -1.75 -20.44
CA LEU A 14 12.00 -2.50 -21.18
C LEU A 14 12.43 -2.79 -22.63
N PRO A 15 11.84 -3.81 -23.28
CA PRO A 15 12.10 -4.10 -24.68
C PRO A 15 11.77 -2.91 -25.59
N VAL A 16 12.55 -2.75 -26.66
CA VAL A 16 12.36 -1.68 -27.66
C VAL A 16 10.94 -1.73 -28.21
N GLY A 17 10.28 -0.57 -28.27
CA GLY A 17 8.88 -0.45 -28.72
C GLY A 17 7.83 -0.62 -27.62
N SER A 18 8.25 -0.92 -26.39
CA SER A 18 7.36 -1.04 -25.23
C SER A 18 7.21 0.28 -24.48
N THR A 19 6.14 0.43 -23.71
CA THR A 19 5.89 1.61 -22.86
C THR A 19 5.40 1.21 -21.48
N ILE A 20 5.67 2.04 -20.47
CA ILE A 20 5.12 1.88 -19.13
C ILE A 20 3.72 2.51 -19.04
N ALA A 21 2.83 1.85 -18.30
CA ALA A 21 1.61 2.44 -17.75
C ALA A 21 1.70 2.51 -16.21
N PRO A 22 2.15 3.61 -15.59
CA PRO A 22 2.05 3.85 -14.15
C PRO A 22 0.63 3.63 -13.64
N VAL A 23 0.44 2.67 -12.75
CA VAL A 23 -0.81 2.44 -12.05
C VAL A 23 -0.75 3.07 -10.66
N ILE A 24 -1.77 3.84 -10.35
CA ILE A 24 -1.97 4.47 -9.05
C ILE A 24 -3.21 3.85 -8.44
N ILE A 25 -3.05 3.28 -7.25
CA ILE A 25 -4.14 2.69 -6.47
C ILE A 25 -4.45 3.61 -5.30
N SER A 26 -5.72 3.70 -4.93
CA SER A 26 -6.12 4.34 -3.68
C SER A 26 -7.21 3.55 -2.99
N THR A 27 -7.15 3.57 -1.67
CA THR A 27 -8.19 3.00 -0.81
C THR A 27 -8.47 3.97 0.32
N ASP A 28 -9.75 4.22 0.57
CA ASP A 28 -10.23 5.05 1.66
C ASP A 28 -11.40 4.35 2.34
N LYS A 29 -11.27 4.07 3.63
CA LYS A 29 -12.29 3.33 4.36
C LYS A 29 -13.57 4.13 4.46
N THR A 30 -14.59 3.70 3.71
CA THR A 30 -15.84 4.43 3.60
C THR A 30 -16.96 3.71 4.36
N GLN A 31 -17.83 4.48 5.03
CA GLN A 31 -19.05 3.96 5.64
C GLN A 31 -20.14 3.86 4.56
N LEU A 32 -20.62 2.63 4.30
CA LEU A 32 -21.64 2.37 3.28
C LEU A 32 -23.06 2.74 3.74
N THR A 33 -23.32 2.68 5.05
CA THR A 33 -24.64 2.95 5.62
C THR A 33 -24.53 3.82 6.88
N GLN A 34 -25.24 4.96 6.91
CA GLN A 34 -25.27 5.87 8.06
C GLN A 34 -26.29 5.46 9.14
N PHE A 35 -27.39 4.76 8.77
CA PHE A 35 -28.56 4.62 9.65
C PHE A 35 -28.92 3.18 10.08
N SER A 36 -28.38 2.14 9.44
CA SER A 36 -28.67 0.75 9.83
C SER A 36 -27.48 -0.16 9.56
N ARG A 37 -26.97 -0.81 10.63
CA ARG A 37 -25.75 -1.65 10.68
C ARG A 37 -24.54 -0.93 10.09
N SER A 38 -23.57 -0.54 10.93
CA SER A 38 -22.33 0.15 10.53
C SER A 38 -21.47 -0.69 9.57
N CYS A 39 -21.88 -0.81 8.32
CA CYS A 39 -21.19 -1.54 7.27
C CYS A 39 -20.14 -0.61 6.68
N GLN A 40 -18.90 -1.08 6.69
CA GLN A 40 -17.75 -0.34 6.20
C GLN A 40 -17.09 -1.15 5.10
N ALA A 41 -16.58 -0.47 4.08
CA ALA A 41 -15.83 -1.11 3.02
C ALA A 41 -14.65 -0.23 2.59
N TYR A 42 -13.62 -0.87 2.05
CA TYR A 42 -12.57 -0.18 1.32
C TYR A 42 -12.90 -0.24 -0.17
N PRO A 43 -13.45 0.82 -0.79
CA PRO A 43 -13.39 0.96 -2.23
C PRO A 43 -11.92 0.97 -2.68
N ILE A 44 -11.60 0.19 -3.70
CA ILE A 44 -10.30 0.20 -4.36
C ILE A 44 -10.47 0.95 -5.67
N TYR A 45 -9.83 2.12 -5.77
CA TYR A 45 -9.80 2.90 -6.99
C TYR A 45 -8.46 2.72 -7.71
N LEU A 46 -8.53 2.70 -9.03
CA LEU A 46 -7.39 2.66 -9.93
C LEU A 46 -7.42 3.86 -10.87
N THR A 47 -6.27 4.49 -11.04
CA THR A 47 -6.03 5.45 -12.12
C THR A 47 -4.65 5.20 -12.72
N ILE A 48 -4.38 5.77 -13.88
CA ILE A 48 -3.07 5.69 -14.52
C ILE A 48 -2.40 7.05 -14.52
N GLY A 49 -1.10 7.09 -14.24
CA GLY A 49 -0.31 8.33 -14.19
C GLY A 49 -0.16 9.06 -15.53
N ASN A 50 -0.59 8.46 -16.65
CA ASN A 50 -0.57 9.08 -17.98
C ASN A 50 -1.77 9.99 -18.22
N LEU A 51 -2.81 9.89 -17.39
CA LEU A 51 -3.98 10.75 -17.49
C LEU A 51 -3.70 12.07 -16.77
N LEU A 52 -4.21 13.16 -17.33
CA LEU A 52 -4.24 14.43 -16.64
C LEU A 52 -5.22 14.30 -15.47
N CYS A 53 -4.78 14.57 -14.24
CA CYS A 53 -5.63 14.51 -13.04
C CYS A 53 -6.64 15.66 -13.04
N ARG A 54 -7.73 15.50 -13.80
CA ARG A 54 -8.90 16.38 -13.78
C ARG A 54 -10.11 15.59 -13.28
N PRO A 55 -10.73 15.99 -12.15
CA PRO A 55 -11.89 15.27 -11.59
C PRO A 55 -13.04 15.07 -12.58
N SER A 56 -13.21 15.99 -13.54
CA SER A 56 -14.24 15.94 -14.57
C SER A 56 -13.96 14.94 -15.70
N GLU A 57 -12.74 14.41 -15.81
CA GLU A 57 -12.32 13.52 -16.91
C GLU A 57 -12.52 12.04 -16.58
N HIS A 58 -13.11 11.73 -15.41
CA HIS A 58 -13.41 10.35 -14.99
C HIS A 58 -12.24 9.36 -15.13
N GLY A 59 -11.01 9.85 -14.98
CA GLY A 59 -9.77 9.06 -15.14
C GLY A 59 -9.53 8.03 -14.04
N THR A 60 -10.51 7.77 -13.19
CA THR A 60 -10.42 6.85 -12.05
C THR A 60 -11.53 5.81 -12.16
N MET A 61 -11.16 4.54 -12.04
CA MET A 61 -12.06 3.39 -12.09
C MET A 61 -12.14 2.72 -10.71
N LEU A 62 -13.34 2.30 -10.30
CA LEU A 62 -13.52 1.46 -9.12
C LEU A 62 -13.28 -0.01 -9.49
N LEU A 63 -12.29 -0.66 -8.88
CA LEU A 63 -11.98 -2.07 -9.08
C LEU A 63 -12.88 -3.00 -8.24
N GLY A 64 -13.26 -2.56 -7.05
CA GLY A 64 -14.11 -3.35 -6.16
C GLY A 64 -14.18 -2.78 -4.74
N TYR A 65 -14.97 -3.45 -3.90
CA TYR A 65 -15.10 -3.15 -2.48
C TYR A 65 -14.54 -4.29 -1.65
N LEU A 66 -13.62 -3.99 -0.74
CA LEU A 66 -13.20 -4.93 0.29
C LEU A 66 -14.08 -4.78 1.51
N SER A 67 -14.46 -5.90 2.13
CA SER A 67 -15.14 -5.86 3.42
C SER A 67 -14.22 -5.25 4.47
N ALA A 68 -14.69 -4.22 5.16
CA ALA A 68 -14.06 -3.68 6.35
C ALA A 68 -14.84 -4.04 7.63
N ASP A 69 -15.79 -4.98 7.52
CA ASP A 69 -16.62 -5.41 8.63
C ASP A 69 -15.77 -6.15 9.66
N LYS A 70 -16.08 -5.87 10.93
CA LYS A 70 -15.38 -6.51 12.05
C LYS A 70 -15.72 -8.00 12.04
N ILE A 71 -14.70 -8.84 12.19
CA ILE A 71 -14.91 -10.28 12.39
C ILE A 71 -15.68 -10.50 13.72
N LEU A 72 -16.95 -10.90 13.60
CA LEU A 72 -17.93 -10.97 14.71
C LEU A 72 -17.82 -12.20 15.61
N SER A 73 -16.74 -12.97 15.55
CA SER A 73 -16.59 -14.18 16.38
C SER A 73 -16.37 -13.83 17.86
N SER A 74 -17.21 -14.34 18.75
CA SER A 74 -17.03 -14.22 20.21
C SER A 74 -15.86 -15.05 20.76
N LYS A 75 -15.39 -16.04 19.99
CA LYS A 75 -14.30 -16.96 20.37
C LYS A 75 -12.90 -16.40 20.11
N LEU A 76 -12.79 -15.29 19.38
CA LEU A 76 -11.51 -14.69 19.01
C LEU A 76 -11.18 -13.50 19.91
N THR A 77 -9.93 -13.41 20.34
CA THR A 77 -9.36 -12.23 21.00
C THR A 77 -9.33 -11.03 20.05
N LYS A 78 -9.20 -9.82 20.61
CA LYS A 78 -9.06 -8.59 19.81
C LYS A 78 -7.86 -8.66 18.86
N THR A 79 -6.76 -9.25 19.32
CA THR A 79 -5.52 -9.42 18.54
C THR A 79 -5.75 -10.35 17.36
N GLU A 80 -6.33 -11.54 17.57
CA GLU A 80 -6.61 -12.49 16.49
C GLU A 80 -7.57 -11.93 15.44
N LYS A 81 -8.57 -11.15 15.86
CA LYS A 81 -9.48 -10.45 14.94
C LYS A 81 -8.71 -9.46 14.05
N LYS A 82 -7.81 -8.68 14.64
CA LYS A 82 -6.96 -7.73 13.88
C LYS A 82 -6.10 -8.48 12.86
N MET A 83 -5.42 -9.54 13.29
CA MET A 83 -4.57 -10.37 12.43
C MET A 83 -5.33 -10.96 11.25
N LYS A 84 -6.50 -11.56 11.50
CA LYS A 84 -7.36 -12.10 10.43
C LYS A 84 -7.88 -11.03 9.50
N THR A 85 -8.19 -9.83 10.00
CA THR A 85 -8.64 -8.70 9.17
C THR A 85 -7.52 -8.25 8.24
N GLN A 86 -6.29 -8.14 8.75
CA GLN A 86 -5.13 -7.81 7.93
C GLN A 86 -4.87 -8.89 6.88
N HIS A 87 -4.90 -10.17 7.26
CA HIS A 87 -4.74 -11.28 6.31
C HIS A 87 -5.80 -11.22 5.22
N LEU A 88 -7.07 -11.03 5.57
CA LEU A 88 -8.17 -10.91 4.60
C LEU A 88 -7.93 -9.76 3.63
N PHE A 89 -7.43 -8.61 4.11
CA PHE A 89 -7.09 -7.49 3.25
C PHE A 89 -6.02 -7.86 2.22
N HIS A 90 -4.86 -8.40 2.66
CA HIS A 90 -3.78 -8.76 1.74
C HIS A 90 -4.17 -9.89 0.79
N ALA A 91 -4.90 -10.90 1.25
CA ALA A 91 -5.41 -11.96 0.39
C ALA A 91 -6.37 -11.42 -0.68
N SER A 92 -7.26 -10.50 -0.30
CA SER A 92 -8.22 -9.91 -1.24
C SER A 92 -7.52 -8.99 -2.25
N MET A 93 -6.60 -8.15 -1.78
CA MET A 93 -5.77 -7.29 -2.63
C MET A 93 -4.90 -8.11 -3.58
N HIS A 94 -4.35 -9.24 -3.11
CA HIS A 94 -3.58 -10.15 -3.95
C HIS A 94 -4.45 -10.69 -5.10
N LEU A 95 -5.65 -11.17 -4.81
CA LEU A 95 -6.58 -11.68 -5.83
C LEU A 95 -7.00 -10.60 -6.83
N ILE A 96 -7.36 -9.40 -6.35
CA ILE A 96 -7.83 -8.29 -7.21
C ILE A 96 -6.70 -7.77 -8.10
N LEU A 97 -5.47 -7.67 -7.58
CA LEU A 97 -4.34 -7.11 -8.32
C LEU A 97 -3.46 -8.17 -8.98
N TYR A 98 -3.79 -9.46 -8.88
CA TYR A 98 -3.05 -10.52 -9.56
C TYR A 98 -2.95 -10.29 -11.08
N PRO A 99 -4.01 -9.88 -11.80
CA PRO A 99 -3.90 -9.55 -13.23
C PRO A 99 -2.94 -8.39 -13.51
N LEU A 100 -2.90 -7.39 -12.62
CA LEU A 100 -1.97 -6.26 -12.73
C LEU A 100 -0.51 -6.72 -12.58
N ARG A 101 -0.24 -7.60 -11.60
CA ARG A 101 1.09 -8.19 -11.41
C ARG A 101 1.55 -8.93 -12.67
N GLN A 102 0.68 -9.80 -13.22
CA GLN A 102 1.01 -10.58 -14.40
C GLN A 102 1.27 -9.68 -15.61
N ALA A 103 0.40 -8.70 -15.84
CA ALA A 103 0.54 -7.71 -16.90
C ALA A 103 1.82 -6.89 -16.78
N GLY A 104 2.27 -6.57 -15.56
CA GLY A 104 3.54 -5.88 -15.33
C GLY A 104 4.77 -6.73 -15.66
N ILE A 105 4.66 -8.05 -15.72
CA ILE A 105 5.74 -8.99 -16.07
C ILE A 105 5.72 -9.27 -17.57
N ASP A 106 4.56 -9.64 -18.11
CA ASP A 106 4.43 -10.14 -19.49
C ASP A 106 4.12 -9.05 -20.52
N SER A 107 3.76 -7.84 -20.07
CA SER A 107 3.10 -6.80 -20.86
C SER A 107 1.68 -7.14 -21.31
N VAL A 108 0.98 -6.12 -21.80
CA VAL A 108 -0.33 -6.24 -22.45
C VAL A 108 -0.27 -5.48 -23.77
N GLU A 109 -0.80 -6.07 -24.83
CA GLU A 109 -0.97 -5.38 -26.10
C GLU A 109 -2.11 -4.36 -26.00
N VAL A 110 -1.80 -3.10 -26.28
CA VAL A 110 -2.77 -2.00 -26.26
C VAL A 110 -2.75 -1.28 -27.59
N ILE A 111 -3.93 -1.14 -28.19
CA ILE A 111 -4.15 -0.28 -29.36
C ILE A 111 -4.13 1.16 -28.87
N CYS A 112 -3.12 1.91 -29.26
CA CYS A 112 -2.96 3.30 -28.88
C CYS A 112 -3.82 4.23 -29.74
N GLY A 113 -3.94 5.50 -29.34
CA GLY A 113 -4.75 6.49 -30.06
C GLY A 113 -4.31 6.78 -31.50
N ASP A 114 -3.08 6.39 -31.86
CA ASP A 114 -2.56 6.48 -33.23
C ASP A 114 -2.82 5.21 -34.08
N GLY A 115 -3.59 4.25 -33.55
CA GLY A 115 -3.88 2.98 -34.21
C GLY A 115 -2.76 1.94 -34.15
N SER A 116 -1.61 2.27 -33.56
CA SER A 116 -0.51 1.31 -33.40
C SER A 116 -0.71 0.43 -32.18
N VAL A 117 -0.37 -0.86 -32.30
CA VAL A 117 -0.31 -1.80 -31.17
C VAL A 117 1.03 -1.63 -30.46
N ARG A 118 1.00 -1.43 -29.15
CA ARG A 118 2.21 -1.36 -28.31
C ARG A 118 2.12 -2.33 -27.15
N HIS A 119 3.27 -2.88 -26.76
CA HIS A 119 3.41 -3.62 -25.50
C HIS A 119 3.45 -2.62 -24.34
N VAL A 120 2.45 -2.67 -23.49
CA VAL A 120 2.30 -1.81 -22.32
C VAL A 120 2.57 -2.62 -21.07
N TYR A 121 3.48 -2.13 -20.23
CA TYR A 121 3.81 -2.70 -18.93
C TYR A 121 3.14 -1.87 -17.83
N PRO A 122 1.98 -2.29 -17.31
CA PRO A 122 1.35 -1.60 -16.19
C PRO A 122 2.10 -1.91 -14.89
N ILE A 123 2.62 -0.87 -14.23
CA ILE A 123 3.44 -1.00 -13.02
C ILE A 123 2.78 -0.24 -11.89
N LEU A 124 2.61 -0.85 -10.72
CA LEU A 124 2.12 -0.15 -9.54
C LEU A 124 3.18 0.85 -9.07
N VAL A 125 2.90 2.15 -9.23
CA VAL A 125 3.84 3.21 -8.85
C VAL A 125 3.43 3.91 -7.57
N CYS A 126 2.13 4.03 -7.31
CA CYS A 126 1.66 4.86 -6.22
C CYS A 126 0.50 4.19 -5.49
N TYR A 127 0.53 4.24 -4.17
CA TYR A 127 -0.58 3.83 -3.32
C TYR A 127 -0.97 5.00 -2.42
N VAL A 128 -2.11 5.64 -2.73
CA VAL A 128 -2.61 6.82 -2.04
C VAL A 128 -3.57 6.39 -0.95
N THR A 129 -3.21 6.66 0.30
CA THR A 129 -4.03 6.32 1.46
C THR A 129 -3.53 7.07 2.70
N ASP A 130 -4.36 7.14 3.75
CA ASP A 130 -4.03 7.80 5.02
C ASP A 130 -3.25 6.85 5.96
N TYR A 131 -2.79 7.35 7.10
CA TYR A 131 -1.80 6.63 7.91
C TYR A 131 -2.21 5.21 8.38
N PRO A 132 -3.42 4.97 8.91
CA PRO A 132 -3.79 3.62 9.37
C PRO A 132 -3.79 2.59 8.23
N GLU A 133 -4.16 3.03 7.03
CA GLU A 133 -4.22 2.25 5.81
C GLU A 133 -2.82 2.10 5.18
N GLN A 134 -1.95 3.10 5.31
CA GLN A 134 -0.53 2.99 4.92
C GLN A 134 0.11 1.85 5.72
N VAL A 135 -0.12 1.83 7.04
CA VAL A 135 0.36 0.78 7.95
C VAL A 135 -0.21 -0.59 7.57
N LEU A 136 -1.47 -0.66 7.13
CA LEU A 136 -2.08 -1.88 6.64
C LEU A 136 -1.39 -2.36 5.35
N VAL A 137 -1.23 -1.47 4.36
CA VAL A 137 -0.67 -1.77 3.04
C VAL A 137 0.80 -2.18 3.10
N THR A 138 1.61 -1.51 3.91
CA THR A 138 3.04 -1.85 4.12
C THR A 138 3.26 -2.98 5.10
N CYS A 139 2.20 -3.49 5.73
CA CYS A 139 2.29 -4.39 6.87
C CYS A 139 3.14 -3.82 8.02
N SER A 140 3.27 -2.50 8.16
CA SER A 140 4.05 -1.91 9.26
C SER A 140 3.31 -2.05 10.60
N LYS A 141 4.02 -1.90 11.72
CA LYS A 141 3.41 -1.76 13.03
C LYS A 141 2.85 -0.34 13.21
N SER A 142 1.63 -0.24 13.70
CA SER A 142 1.02 1.07 13.99
C SER A 142 1.87 1.87 14.97
N GLY A 143 2.07 3.16 14.69
CA GLY A 143 2.94 4.06 15.45
C GLY A 143 4.41 3.99 15.05
N THR A 144 4.78 3.34 13.95
CA THR A 144 6.11 3.44 13.33
C THR A 144 6.02 4.08 11.95
N CYS A 145 7.18 4.37 11.34
CA CYS A 145 7.23 4.92 9.99
C CYS A 145 7.03 3.81 8.94
N PRO A 146 6.11 3.96 7.96
CA PRO A 146 5.96 2.99 6.89
C PRO A 146 7.08 3.07 5.83
N LYS A 147 7.94 4.09 5.87
CA LYS A 147 9.00 4.32 4.87
C LYS A 147 10.42 4.04 5.35
N CYS A 148 10.66 4.09 6.66
CA CYS A 148 11.98 3.86 7.23
C CYS A 148 11.86 3.03 8.51
N GLN A 149 12.96 2.41 8.90
CA GLN A 149 13.05 1.52 10.06
C GLN A 149 13.09 2.28 11.40
N CYS A 150 12.50 3.48 11.43
CA CYS A 150 12.36 4.30 12.63
C CYS A 150 11.32 3.68 13.56
N ARG A 151 11.77 3.37 14.79
CA ARG A 151 10.90 2.88 15.87
C ARG A 151 10.02 4.01 16.39
N ARG A 152 8.92 3.64 17.06
CA ARG A 152 7.98 4.61 17.65
C ARG A 152 8.66 5.68 18.50
N ASP A 153 9.60 5.27 19.35
CA ASP A 153 10.24 6.16 20.31
C ASP A 153 11.28 7.08 19.65
N GLY A 154 11.72 6.77 18.43
CA GLY A 154 12.67 7.55 17.64
C GLY A 154 12.02 8.47 16.60
N LEU A 155 10.68 8.57 16.54
CA LEU A 155 9.99 9.40 15.55
C LEU A 155 10.29 10.90 15.68
N GLN A 156 10.78 11.32 16.85
CA GLN A 156 11.22 12.70 17.11
C GLN A 156 12.69 12.93 16.76
N ASP A 157 13.44 11.87 16.50
CA ASP A 157 14.87 11.97 16.22
C ASP A 157 15.09 12.54 14.82
N LEU A 158 16.00 13.49 14.71
CA LEU A 158 16.42 14.08 13.42
C LEU A 158 17.34 13.13 12.62
N ASN A 159 17.66 11.96 13.17
CA ASN A 159 18.53 10.98 12.56
C ASN A 159 17.87 10.33 11.34
N LYS A 160 18.69 10.05 10.32
CA LYS A 160 18.23 9.27 9.17
C LYS A 160 18.23 7.78 9.54
N TYR A 161 17.06 7.16 9.46
CA TYR A 161 16.93 5.71 9.59
C TYR A 161 17.06 5.03 8.22
N PRO A 162 17.52 3.77 8.18
CA PRO A 162 17.49 2.97 6.96
C PRO A 162 16.08 2.91 6.35
N PRO A 163 15.95 2.85 5.02
CA PRO A 163 14.64 2.68 4.38
C PRO A 163 14.03 1.34 4.75
N CYS A 164 12.69 1.30 4.86
CA CYS A 164 11.95 0.05 4.77
C CYS A 164 11.87 -0.30 3.28
N THR A 165 12.20 -1.54 2.95
CA THR A 165 12.09 -2.07 1.59
C THR A 165 11.26 -3.35 1.60
N ALA A 166 10.68 -3.67 0.45
CA ALA A 166 9.97 -4.92 0.24
C ALA A 166 10.88 -6.13 0.60
N ASP A 167 12.13 -6.13 0.14
CA ASP A 167 13.09 -7.20 0.41
C ASP A 167 13.40 -7.38 1.90
N TRP A 168 13.55 -6.27 2.64
CA TRP A 168 13.78 -6.32 4.08
C TRP A 168 12.57 -6.96 4.79
N ILE A 169 11.35 -6.57 4.43
CA ILE A 169 10.14 -7.17 4.98
C ILE A 169 10.06 -8.67 4.69
N MET A 170 10.31 -9.08 3.45
CA MET A 170 10.31 -10.50 3.09
C MET A 170 11.35 -11.28 3.90
N SER A 171 12.54 -10.70 4.13
CA SER A 171 13.57 -11.33 4.96
C SER A 171 13.12 -11.54 6.42
N VAL A 172 12.42 -10.55 7.00
CA VAL A 172 11.86 -10.65 8.37
C VAL A 172 10.78 -11.73 8.44
N ILE A 173 9.93 -11.84 7.41
CA ILE A 173 8.90 -12.89 7.34
C ILE A 173 9.58 -14.26 7.29
N THR A 174 10.52 -14.47 6.37
CA THR A 174 11.24 -15.75 6.22
C THR A 174 11.99 -16.13 7.50
N GLU A 175 12.71 -15.19 8.12
CA GLU A 175 13.38 -15.43 9.41
C GLU A 175 12.37 -15.84 10.49
N GLY A 176 11.25 -15.11 10.59
CA GLY A 176 10.18 -15.43 11.53
C GLY A 176 9.55 -16.81 11.31
N GLU A 177 9.41 -17.27 10.06
CA GLU A 177 8.92 -18.61 9.72
C GLU A 177 9.91 -19.71 10.12
N THR A 178 11.21 -19.46 9.99
CA THR A 178 12.24 -20.43 10.39
C THR A 178 12.40 -20.52 11.92
N MET A 179 12.27 -19.39 12.62
CA MET A 179 12.54 -19.31 14.07
C MET A 179 11.34 -19.65 14.95
N THR A 180 10.14 -19.78 14.39
CA THR A 180 8.91 -19.95 15.18
C THR A 180 8.06 -21.12 14.69
N HIS A 181 7.37 -21.79 15.61
CA HIS A 181 6.60 -23.00 15.31
C HIS A 181 5.08 -22.81 15.47
N SER A 182 4.64 -21.58 15.75
CA SER A 182 3.22 -21.25 15.89
C SER A 182 2.94 -19.83 15.38
N THR A 183 1.73 -19.61 14.86
CA THR A 183 1.27 -18.29 14.38
C THR A 183 1.44 -17.20 15.44
N THR A 184 1.20 -17.52 16.71
CA THR A 184 1.34 -16.56 17.81
C THR A 184 2.80 -16.18 18.06
N GLN A 185 3.74 -17.13 17.96
CA GLN A 185 5.16 -16.84 18.09
C GLN A 185 5.68 -16.04 16.90
N HIS A 186 5.33 -16.43 15.67
CA HIS A 186 5.65 -15.70 14.44
C HIS A 186 5.19 -14.24 14.55
N ALA A 187 3.95 -14.05 15.03
CA ALA A 187 3.41 -12.72 15.18
C ALA A 187 4.16 -11.85 16.19
N LYS A 188 4.56 -12.44 17.32
CA LYS A 188 5.36 -11.75 18.33
C LYS A 188 6.75 -11.39 17.81
N PHE A 189 7.38 -12.30 17.06
CA PHE A 189 8.67 -12.07 16.43
C PHE A 189 8.60 -10.87 15.48
N CYS A 190 7.68 -10.88 14.51
CA CYS A 190 7.47 -9.79 13.58
C CYS A 190 7.17 -8.45 14.28
N MET A 191 6.32 -8.46 15.32
CA MET A 191 6.02 -7.24 16.09
C MET A 191 7.22 -6.67 16.85
N SER A 192 8.24 -7.49 17.16
CA SER A 192 9.48 -7.04 17.77
C SER A 192 10.40 -6.32 16.77
N GLN A 193 10.31 -6.72 15.49
CA GLN A 193 10.91 -6.08 14.31
C GLN A 193 10.05 -4.93 13.75
N ASP A 194 9.03 -4.48 14.48
CA ASP A 194 8.10 -3.42 14.08
C ASP A 194 7.32 -3.70 12.78
N PHE A 195 7.10 -4.98 12.51
CA PHE A 195 6.26 -5.51 11.44
C PHE A 195 4.92 -6.06 11.96
N SER A 196 3.88 -6.01 11.12
CA SER A 196 2.57 -6.59 11.40
C SER A 196 2.63 -8.11 11.25
N GLY A 197 2.80 -8.81 12.37
CA GLY A 197 3.09 -10.24 12.40
C GLY A 197 2.01 -11.23 11.97
N SER A 198 1.02 -10.83 11.20
CA SER A 198 -0.04 -11.71 10.70
C SER A 198 0.08 -12.06 9.22
N ILE A 199 1.01 -11.42 8.50
CA ILE A 199 1.09 -11.48 7.05
C ILE A 199 2.32 -12.27 6.63
N HIS A 200 2.09 -13.40 5.98
CA HIS A 200 3.12 -14.25 5.39
C HIS A 200 3.37 -13.90 3.92
N HIS A 201 2.30 -13.54 3.21
CA HIS A 201 2.35 -13.16 1.79
C HIS A 201 1.67 -11.80 1.61
N PRO A 202 2.44 -10.70 1.69
CA PRO A 202 1.92 -9.38 1.36
C PRO A 202 1.45 -9.34 -0.10
N PHE A 203 0.33 -8.66 -0.39
CA PHE A 203 -0.23 -8.63 -1.76
C PHE A 203 0.74 -8.11 -2.84
N TRP A 204 1.69 -7.27 -2.45
CA TRP A 204 2.68 -6.66 -3.35
C TRP A 204 3.88 -7.59 -3.62
N GLU A 205 3.94 -8.76 -2.98
CA GLU A 205 4.95 -9.78 -3.23
C GLU A 205 5.00 -10.15 -4.72
N GLY A 206 6.19 -10.03 -5.32
CA GLY A 206 6.44 -10.37 -6.72
C GLY A 206 5.91 -9.36 -7.74
N PHE A 207 5.51 -8.15 -7.32
CA PHE A 207 5.26 -7.07 -8.27
C PHE A 207 6.56 -6.60 -8.93
N PRO A 208 6.60 -6.45 -10.26
CA PRO A 208 7.79 -6.00 -10.97
C PRO A 208 8.03 -4.50 -10.75
N PHE A 209 9.30 -4.12 -10.57
CA PHE A 209 9.75 -2.72 -10.42
C PHE A 209 9.07 -1.92 -9.31
N THR A 210 8.34 -2.58 -8.41
CA THR A 210 7.50 -1.96 -7.38
C THR A 210 8.09 -2.19 -6.00
N ASP A 211 8.28 -1.12 -5.24
CA ASP A 211 8.48 -1.21 -3.78
C ASP A 211 7.34 -0.43 -3.11
N ILE A 212 6.53 -1.12 -2.30
CA ILE A 212 5.34 -0.53 -1.68
C ILE A 212 5.69 0.63 -0.73
N HIS A 213 6.84 0.57 -0.04
CA HIS A 213 7.27 1.58 0.92
C HIS A 213 7.70 2.87 0.21
N ILE A 214 8.19 2.74 -1.02
CA ILE A 214 8.49 3.88 -1.90
C ILE A 214 7.20 4.41 -2.56
N SER A 215 6.27 3.51 -2.89
CA SER A 215 5.02 3.82 -3.60
C SER A 215 3.99 4.56 -2.75
N ILE A 216 4.06 4.45 -1.43
CA ILE A 216 3.15 5.21 -0.56
C ILE A 216 3.48 6.70 -0.59
N THR A 217 2.46 7.53 -0.76
CA THR A 217 2.58 8.98 -0.70
C THR A 217 2.19 9.51 0.67
N PRO A 218 2.84 10.58 1.16
CA PRO A 218 2.36 11.27 2.35
C PRO A 218 0.95 11.80 2.12
N ASP A 219 0.10 11.69 3.13
CA ASP A 219 -1.24 12.24 3.10
C ASP A 219 -1.17 13.75 3.41
N VAL A 220 -1.35 14.56 2.38
CA VAL A 220 -1.27 16.02 2.49
C VAL A 220 -2.33 16.57 3.45
N LEU A 221 -3.53 15.99 3.48
CA LEU A 221 -4.59 16.47 4.35
C LEU A 221 -4.30 16.10 5.80
N HIS A 222 -4.15 14.81 6.10
CA HIS A 222 -4.07 14.35 7.48
C HIS A 222 -2.69 14.54 8.11
N GLN A 223 -1.60 14.37 7.34
CA GLN A 223 -0.23 14.48 7.89
C GLN A 223 0.28 15.93 7.83
N LEU A 224 0.09 16.64 6.72
CA LEU A 224 0.63 18.00 6.57
C LEU A 224 -0.32 19.06 7.15
N TYR A 225 -1.54 19.20 6.62
CA TYR A 225 -2.44 20.27 7.03
C TYR A 225 -3.04 20.06 8.43
N GLN A 226 -3.66 18.90 8.68
CA GLN A 226 -4.29 18.60 9.96
C GLN A 226 -3.30 18.11 11.02
N GLY A 227 -2.14 17.60 10.60
CA GLY A 227 -1.05 17.17 11.48
C GLY A 227 -0.12 18.33 11.79
N ILE A 228 0.92 18.50 10.97
CA ILE A 228 2.03 19.45 11.21
C ILE A 228 1.52 20.89 11.31
N PHE A 229 0.79 21.38 10.31
CA PHE A 229 0.39 22.79 10.25
C PHE A 229 -0.54 23.16 11.40
N LYS A 230 -1.57 22.35 11.66
CA LYS A 230 -2.46 22.54 12.81
C LYS A 230 -1.71 22.53 14.15
N HIS A 231 -0.71 21.67 14.29
CA HIS A 231 0.13 21.62 15.49
C HIS A 231 0.97 22.89 15.66
N ILE A 232 1.60 23.36 14.58
CA ILE A 232 2.38 24.62 14.57
C ILE A 232 1.47 25.80 14.89
N VAL A 233 0.30 25.91 14.25
CA VAL A 233 -0.68 26.98 14.54
C VAL A 233 -1.04 26.98 16.02
N LYS A 234 -1.41 25.82 16.58
CA LYS A 234 -1.72 25.71 18.02
C LYS A 234 -0.56 26.14 18.91
N TRP A 235 0.68 25.90 18.51
CA TRP A 235 1.87 26.33 19.25
C TRP A 235 2.12 27.84 19.15
N CYS A 236 1.80 28.45 18.02
CA CYS A 236 1.97 29.88 17.78
C CYS A 236 0.78 30.74 18.26
N THR A 237 -0.37 30.14 18.58
CA THR A 237 -1.52 30.88 19.13
C THR A 237 -1.54 30.72 20.65
N PRO A 238 -1.51 31.81 21.43
CA PRO A 238 -1.51 31.77 22.90
C PRO A 238 -2.81 31.23 23.49
#